data_AF-A0A1I2NZK3-F1
#
_entry.id   AF-A0A1I2NZK3-F1
#
_cell.length_a   1.000
_cell.length_b   1.000
_cell.length_c   1.000
_cell.angle_alpha   90.00
_cell.angle_beta   90.00
_cell.angle_gamma   90.00
#
_symmetry.space_group_name_H-M   'P 1'
#
loop_
_entity.id
_entity.type
_entity.pdbx_description
1 polymer ?
#
loop_
_entity_poly.entity_id
_entity_poly.type
_entity_poly.pdbx_seq_one_letter_code
_entity_poly.pdbx_strand_id
1 'polypeptide(L)'
;MKTNLTPIRFPTDLLTELGKYVGDGNRSKFIIDATRKELHRLKQSKAIRNVAGIFNEKDYPELKTSEDSSNWVRKMREESEARRRDLFGE
;
A
#
# COMPACT_ATOMS: atom_id res chain seq x y z
N MET A 1 -22.10 12.15 -3.45
CA MET A 1 -21.13 12.18 -2.33
C MET A 1 -21.34 13.49 -1.58
N LYS A 2 -21.46 13.48 -0.24
CA LYS A 2 -21.59 14.73 0.53
C LYS A 2 -20.21 15.39 0.66
N THR A 3 -20.12 16.69 0.43
CA THR A 3 -18.88 17.48 0.52
C THR A 3 -19.08 18.63 1.50
N ASN A 4 -18.09 18.86 2.36
CA ASN A 4 -18.05 20.01 3.27
C ASN A 4 -16.91 20.95 2.86
N LEU A 5 -17.11 22.26 2.99
CA LEU A 5 -16.07 23.25 2.73
C LEU A 5 -15.13 23.33 3.95
N THR A 6 -13.83 23.29 3.71
CA THR A 6 -12.80 23.45 4.74
C THR A 6 -11.79 24.48 4.26
N PRO A 7 -11.69 25.66 4.90
CA PRO A 7 -10.72 26.68 4.50
C PRO A 7 -9.31 26.24 4.93
N ILE A 8 -8.38 26.17 3.97
CA ILE A 8 -6.98 25.81 4.19
C ILE A 8 -6.10 26.97 3.72
N ARG A 9 -5.16 27.41 4.55
CA ARG A 9 -4.18 28.43 4.16
C ARG A 9 -3.07 27.78 3.35
N PHE A 10 -2.75 28.36 2.20
CA PHE A 10 -1.62 27.94 1.37
C PHE A 10 -0.57 29.06 1.29
N PRO A 11 0.72 28.72 1.33
CA PRO A 11 1.79 29.64 0.97
C PRO A 11 1.61 30.19 -0.46
N THR A 12 1.87 31.49 -0.64
CA THR A 12 1.65 32.19 -1.93
C THR A 12 2.55 31.68 -3.05
N ASP A 13 3.80 31.34 -2.72
CA ASP A 13 4.76 30.70 -3.59
C ASP A 13 4.25 29.35 -4.11
N LEU A 14 3.72 28.51 -3.21
CA LEU A 14 3.16 27.21 -3.56
C LEU A 14 1.89 27.34 -4.43
N LEU A 15 1.02 28.32 -4.16
CA LEU A 15 -0.15 28.59 -5.02
C LEU A 15 0.26 29.05 -6.42
N THR A 16 1.30 29.87 -6.50
CA THR A 16 1.85 30.36 -7.77
C THR A 16 2.42 29.19 -8.58
N GLU A 17 3.18 28.31 -7.93
CA GLU A 17 3.70 27.10 -8.56
C GLU A 17 2.58 26.16 -9.00
N LEU A 18 1.60 25.91 -8.13
CA LEU A 18 0.44 25.10 -8.44
C LEU A 18 -0.29 25.64 -9.68
N GLY A 19 -0.50 26.96 -9.77
CA GLY A 19 -1.15 27.59 -10.92
C GLY A 19 -0.37 27.47 -12.23
N LYS A 20 0.97 27.39 -12.18
CA LYS A 20 1.80 27.19 -13.38
C LYS A 20 1.60 25.81 -14.02
N TYR A 21 1.37 24.79 -13.20
CA TYR A 21 1.28 23.39 -13.66
C TYR A 21 -0.13 22.83 -13.67
N VAL A 22 -1.02 23.38 -12.84
CA VAL A 22 -2.40 22.93 -12.66
C VAL A 22 -3.33 24.09 -12.99
N GLY A 23 -3.97 24.01 -14.16
CA GLY A 23 -4.92 25.02 -14.62
C GLY A 23 -6.05 25.28 -13.62
N ASP A 24 -6.65 26.47 -13.72
CA ASP A 24 -7.48 27.07 -12.66
C ASP A 24 -8.71 26.24 -12.24
N GLY A 25 -9.21 25.34 -13.09
CA GLY A 25 -10.32 24.42 -12.77
C GLY A 25 -9.91 23.09 -12.12
N ASN A 26 -8.62 22.73 -12.13
CA ASN A 26 -8.13 21.42 -11.69
C ASN A 26 -7.43 21.45 -10.32
N ARG A 27 -7.28 22.63 -9.70
CA ARG A 27 -6.58 22.79 -8.42
C ARG A 27 -7.21 21.96 -7.30
N SER A 28 -8.53 22.02 -7.15
CA SER A 28 -9.24 21.25 -6.13
C SER A 28 -9.08 19.76 -6.34
N LYS A 29 -9.20 19.28 -7.59
CA LYS A 29 -8.99 17.87 -7.92
C LYS A 29 -7.58 17.41 -7.59
N PHE A 30 -6.57 18.20 -7.99
CA PHE A 30 -5.17 17.92 -7.70
C PHE A 30 -4.91 17.82 -6.19
N ILE A 31 -5.39 18.78 -5.41
CA ILE A 31 -5.21 18.78 -3.95
C ILE A 31 -5.91 17.58 -3.31
N ILE A 32 -7.13 17.24 -3.74
CA ILE A 32 -7.86 16.06 -3.26
C ILE A 32 -7.09 14.77 -3.54
N ASP A 33 -6.60 14.61 -4.77
CA ASP A 33 -5.87 13.40 -5.17
C ASP A 33 -4.53 13.28 -4.45
N ALA A 34 -3.80 14.39 -4.29
CA ALA A 34 -2.57 14.46 -3.49
C ALA A 34 -2.84 14.11 -2.02
N THR A 35 -3.91 14.66 -1.43
CA THR A 35 -4.31 14.36 -0.04
C THR A 35 -4.67 12.88 0.11
N ARG A 36 -5.40 12.30 -0.85
CA ARG A 36 -5.75 10.87 -0.83
C ARG A 36 -4.52 9.99 -0.88
N LYS A 37 -3.55 10.31 -1.75
CA LYS A 37 -2.27 9.59 -1.87
C LYS A 37 -1.48 9.64 -0.56
N GLU A 38 -1.34 10.82 0.03
CA GLU A 38 -0.59 10.99 1.28
C GLU A 38 -1.27 10.31 2.47
N LEU A 39 -2.59 10.40 2.58
CA LEU A 39 -3.35 9.67 3.61
C LEU A 39 -3.20 8.16 3.47
N HIS A 40 -3.18 7.64 2.23
CA HIS A 40 -2.96 6.22 2.02
C HIS A 40 -1.57 5.79 2.50
N ARG A 41 -0.53 6.55 2.16
CA ARG A 41 0.85 6.31 2.62
C ARG A 41 0.94 6.33 4.16
N LEU A 42 0.30 7.29 4.81
CA LEU A 42 0.27 7.38 6.28
C LEU A 42 -0.45 6.19 6.92
N LYS A 43 -1.59 5.77 6.35
CA LYS A 43 -2.33 4.59 6.82
C LYS A 43 -1.49 3.32 6.72
N GLN A 44 -0.82 3.11 5.58
CA GLN A 44 0.07 1.96 5.39
C GLN A 44 1.24 1.99 6.37
N SER A 45 1.90 3.14 6.52
CA SER A 45 3.02 3.29 7.47
C SER A 45 2.59 2.97 8.91
N LYS A 46 1.43 3.48 9.32
CA LYS A 46 0.87 3.18 10.66
C LYS A 46 0.49 1.71 10.80
N ALA A 47 -0.12 1.11 9.77
CA ALA A 47 -0.46 -0.30 9.78
C ALA A 47 0.79 -1.18 9.96
N ILE A 48 1.84 -0.94 9.15
CA ILE A 48 3.12 -1.65 9.24
C ILE A 48 3.72 -1.53 10.64
N ARG A 49 3.74 -0.32 11.23
CA ARG A 49 4.24 -0.14 12.60
C ARG A 49 3.41 -0.88 13.64
N ASN A 50 2.09 -0.87 13.50
CA ASN A 50 1.18 -1.53 14.44
C ASN A 50 1.26 -3.06 14.38
N VAL A 51 1.53 -3.63 13.19
CA VAL A 51 1.66 -5.09 13.00
C VAL A 51 3.12 -5.55 13.01
N ALA A 52 4.06 -4.67 13.32
CA ALA A 52 5.47 -5.04 13.44
C ALA A 52 5.61 -6.09 14.55
N GLY A 53 6.22 -7.23 14.23
CA GLY A 53 6.37 -8.36 15.16
C GLY A 53 5.19 -9.34 15.17
N ILE A 54 4.17 -9.18 14.31
CA ILE A 54 3.07 -10.16 14.20
C ILE A 54 3.58 -11.52 13.71
N PHE A 55 4.60 -11.52 12.85
CA PHE A 55 5.32 -12.72 12.43
C PHE A 55 6.48 -12.93 13.41
N ASN A 56 6.24 -13.75 14.43
CA ASN A 56 7.26 -14.19 15.37
C ASN A 56 7.66 -15.64 15.09
N GLU A 57 8.88 -16.02 15.47
CA GLU A 57 9.42 -17.36 15.21
C GLU A 57 8.63 -18.49 15.89
N LYS A 58 7.93 -18.20 16.99
CA LYS A 58 7.18 -19.20 17.76
C LYS A 58 5.91 -19.60 16.99
N ASP A 59 5.22 -18.63 16.43
CA ASP A 59 3.95 -18.83 15.72
C ASP A 59 4.17 -19.11 14.23
N TYR A 60 5.31 -18.67 13.67
CA TYR A 60 5.69 -18.83 12.26
C TYR A 60 7.14 -19.34 12.11
N PRO A 61 7.44 -20.58 12.54
CA PRO A 61 8.78 -21.14 12.46
C PRO A 61 9.32 -21.22 11.02
N GLU A 62 8.44 -21.34 10.03
CA GLU A 62 8.77 -21.32 8.61
C GLU A 62 9.34 -19.99 8.11
N LEU A 63 9.19 -18.90 8.88
CA LEU A 63 9.73 -17.58 8.57
C LEU A 63 10.99 -17.23 9.40
N LYS A 64 11.51 -18.19 10.18
CA LYS A 64 12.63 -17.97 11.11
C LYS A 64 13.92 -17.58 10.42
N THR A 65 14.29 -18.31 9.35
CA THR A 65 15.48 -18.01 8.55
C THR A 65 15.12 -17.80 7.09
N SER A 66 16.07 -17.24 6.34
CA SER A 66 15.96 -17.12 4.87
C SER A 66 15.79 -18.49 4.20
N GLU A 67 16.46 -19.52 4.73
CA GLU A 67 16.36 -20.89 4.23
C GLU A 67 14.99 -21.51 4.53
N ASP A 68 14.48 -21.35 5.76
CA ASP A 68 13.15 -21.82 6.14
C ASP A 68 12.07 -21.18 5.26
N SER A 69 12.18 -19.87 5.03
CA SER A 69 11.27 -19.12 4.18
C SER A 69 11.31 -19.63 2.73
N SER A 70 12.51 -19.89 2.20
CA SER A 70 12.70 -20.44 0.86
C SER A 70 12.10 -21.84 0.72
N ASN A 71 12.32 -22.69 1.73
CA ASN A 71 11.77 -24.04 1.79
C ASN A 71 10.25 -24.04 1.85
N TRP A 72 9.67 -23.15 2.65
CA TRP A 72 8.23 -22.98 2.75
C TRP A 72 7.60 -22.51 1.44
N VAL A 73 8.19 -21.50 0.78
CA VAL A 73 7.73 -21.02 -0.53
C VAL A 73 7.84 -22.12 -1.59
N ARG A 74 8.92 -22.90 -1.59
CA ARG A 74 9.09 -24.03 -2.50
C ARG A 74 7.97 -25.07 -2.31
N LYS A 75 7.71 -25.47 -1.07
CA LYS A 75 6.64 -26.43 -0.74
C LYS A 75 5.28 -25.91 -1.20
N MET A 76 4.95 -24.64 -0.94
CA MET A 76 3.68 -24.05 -1.40
C MET A 76 3.52 -24.06 -2.92
N ARG A 77 4.61 -23.86 -3.68
CA ARG A 77 4.59 -23.93 -5.14
C ARG A 77 4.39 -25.37 -5.62
N GLU A 78 5.08 -26.33 -5.03
CA GLU A 78 4.93 -27.76 -5.36
C GLU A 78 3.50 -28.25 -5.11
N GLU A 79 2.90 -27.88 -3.98
CA GLU A 79 1.50 -28.18 -3.65
C GLU A 79 0.52 -27.51 -4.63
N SER A 80 0.81 -26.28 -5.05
CA SER A 80 -0.02 -25.57 -6.03
C SER A 80 0.06 -26.19 -7.42
N GLU A 81 1.26 -26.61 -7.84
CA GLU A 81 1.46 -27.35 -9.09
C GLU A 81 0.82 -28.73 -9.05
N ALA A 82 0.88 -29.43 -7.91
CA ALA A 82 0.20 -30.71 -7.75
C ALA A 82 -1.32 -30.56 -7.90
N ARG A 83 -1.92 -29.56 -7.24
CA ARG A 83 -3.35 -29.24 -7.40
C ARG A 83 -3.70 -28.84 -8.83
N ARG A 84 -2.84 -28.04 -9.48
CA ARG A 84 -3.03 -27.65 -10.88
C ARG A 84 -3.07 -28.87 -11.80
N ARG A 85 -2.12 -29.81 -11.64
CA ARG A 85 -2.09 -31.06 -12.41
C ARG A 85 -3.34 -31.90 -12.18
N ASP A 86 -3.79 -32.03 -10.93
CA ASP A 86 -5.00 -32.78 -10.58
C ASP A 86 -6.26 -32.18 -11.22
N LEU A 87 -6.38 -30.85 -11.22
CA LEU A 87 -7.56 -30.15 -11.75
C LEU A 87 -7.60 -30.04 -13.27
N PHE A 88 -6.44 -29.91 -13.91
CA PHE A 88 -6.36 -29.55 -15.33
C PHE A 88 -5.69 -30.59 -16.23
N GLY A 89 -5.22 -31.71 -15.67
CA GLY A 89 -4.84 -32.91 -16.42
C GLY A 89 -4.04 -32.65 -17.70
N GLU A 90 -2.77 -32.29 -17.55
CA GLU A 90 -1.72 -32.63 -18.54
C GLU A 90 -0.78 -33.65 -17.90
#